data_AF-A0A0P7YQA7-F1
#
_entry.id   AF-A0A0P7YQA7-F1
#
_cell.length_a   1.000
_cell.length_b   1.000
_cell.length_c   1.000
_cell.angle_alpha   90.00
_cell.angle_beta   90.00
_cell.angle_gamma   90.00
#
_symmetry.space_group_name_H-M   'P 1'
#
loop_
_entity.id
_entity.type
_entity.pdbx_description
1 polymer ?
#
loop_
_entity_poly.entity_id
_entity_poly.type
_entity_poly.pdbx_seq_one_letter_code
_entity_poly.pdbx_strand_id
1 'polypeptide(L)'
;MFIRASIAEVIEQTGSISLLTDGERREHPETQPQVADSEIHANPVEAFNASLRWRNAAFRRKTNTYAKSRQDLQRTLDIYWLVHNFVRAHFTTKVVPAVKLGILEVGLSWFQLLT
;
A
#
# COMPACT_ATOMS: atom_id res chain seq x y z
N MET A 1 -21.47 8.54 -11.05
CA MET A 1 -20.32 8.31 -11.96
C MET A 1 -19.06 8.50 -11.12
N PHE A 2 -18.91 7.82 -9.98
CA PHE A 2 -18.53 6.40 -9.78
C PHE A 2 -17.27 6.03 -10.56
N ILE A 3 -16.14 6.53 -10.07
CA ILE A 3 -14.79 6.03 -10.33
C ILE A 3 -14.80 4.54 -10.02
N ARG A 4 -14.99 3.75 -11.07
CA ARG A 4 -14.95 2.29 -11.11
C ARG A 4 -13.70 1.87 -11.89
N ALA A 5 -12.54 2.48 -11.62
CA ALA A 5 -11.28 1.74 -11.69
C ALA A 5 -11.32 0.74 -10.52
N SER A 6 -12.17 -0.26 -10.69
CA SER A 6 -12.55 -1.14 -9.60
C SER A 6 -11.36 -2.02 -9.27
N ILE A 7 -11.23 -2.38 -8.01
CA ILE A 7 -10.36 -3.46 -7.55
C ILE A 7 -10.39 -4.69 -8.48
N ALA A 8 -11.48 -4.91 -9.26
CA ALA A 8 -11.58 -5.95 -10.27
C ALA A 8 -10.63 -5.79 -11.48
N GLU A 9 -10.29 -4.57 -11.93
CA GLU A 9 -9.31 -4.35 -13.01
C GLU A 9 -7.89 -4.73 -12.57
N VAL A 10 -7.54 -4.41 -11.31
CA VAL A 10 -6.27 -4.81 -10.71
C VAL A 10 -6.22 -6.33 -10.49
N ILE A 11 -7.35 -6.96 -10.14
CA ILE A 11 -7.50 -8.42 -10.00
C ILE A 11 -7.43 -9.13 -11.37
N GLU A 12 -8.03 -8.58 -12.42
CA GLU A 12 -7.97 -9.12 -13.79
C GLU A 12 -6.55 -9.07 -14.35
N GLN A 13 -5.80 -7.99 -14.10
CA GLN A 13 -4.42 -7.84 -14.57
C GLN A 13 -3.42 -8.73 -13.82
N THR A 14 -3.69 -9.09 -12.56
CA THR A 14 -2.79 -9.92 -11.74
C THR A 14 -3.14 -11.41 -11.73
N GLY A 15 -4.32 -11.81 -12.22
CA GLY A 15 -4.73 -13.21 -12.36
C GLY A 15 -4.87 -14.00 -11.05
N SER A 16 -4.64 -13.38 -9.89
CA SER A 16 -4.72 -14.05 -8.59
C SER A 16 -5.10 -13.08 -7.46
N ILE A 17 -6.17 -13.42 -6.74
CA ILE A 17 -6.63 -12.76 -5.49
C ILE A 17 -5.71 -13.09 -4.29
N SER A 18 -4.73 -13.97 -4.44
CA SER A 18 -3.86 -14.50 -3.37
C SER A 18 -3.16 -13.41 -2.53
N LEU A 19 -2.84 -12.25 -3.12
CA LEU A 19 -2.25 -11.12 -2.39
C LEU A 19 -3.19 -10.48 -1.34
N LEU A 20 -4.51 -10.72 -1.41
CA LEU A 20 -5.52 -10.12 -0.52
C LEU A 20 -6.06 -11.10 0.55
N THR A 21 -5.86 -12.41 0.42
CA THR A 21 -6.52 -13.43 1.28
C THR A 21 -5.60 -14.46 1.93
N ASP A 22 -4.29 -14.49 1.63
CA ASP A 22 -3.42 -15.54 2.17
C ASP A 22 -2.94 -15.18 3.58
N GLY A 23 -3.83 -15.40 4.55
CA GLY A 23 -3.55 -15.45 5.99
C GLY A 23 -2.73 -16.68 6.43
N GLU A 24 -2.18 -17.44 5.48
CA GLU A 24 -1.20 -18.49 5.74
C GLU A 24 0.06 -18.13 4.97
N ARG A 25 1.18 -17.94 5.68
CA ARG A 25 2.49 -17.63 5.09
C ARG A 25 2.98 -18.80 4.23
N ARG A 26 2.45 -18.93 3.01
CA ARG A 26 3.11 -19.66 1.94
C ARG A 26 4.21 -18.75 1.46
N GLU A 27 5.44 -19.00 1.92
CA GLU A 27 6.58 -18.30 1.36
C GLU A 27 6.54 -18.51 -0.15
N HIS A 28 6.56 -17.40 -0.90
CA HIS A 28 6.53 -17.46 -2.35
C HIS A 28 7.70 -18.34 -2.80
N PRO A 29 7.51 -19.27 -3.76
CA PRO A 29 8.57 -20.20 -4.16
C PRO A 29 9.86 -19.52 -4.63
N GLU A 30 9.78 -18.24 -5.04
CA GLU A 30 10.94 -17.43 -5.43
C GLU A 30 11.55 -16.59 -4.28
N THR A 31 10.93 -16.56 -3.09
CA THR A 31 11.49 -15.88 -1.92
C THR A 31 12.64 -16.72 -1.37
N GLN A 32 13.84 -16.14 -1.28
CA GLN A 32 14.96 -16.80 -0.63
C GLN A 32 14.64 -17.03 0.86
N PRO A 33 14.57 -18.29 1.33
CA PRO A 33 14.13 -18.61 2.68
C PRO A 33 15.17 -18.29 3.75
N GLN A 34 16.42 -18.02 3.36
CA GLN A 34 17.50 -17.68 4.28
C GLN A 34 18.13 -16.35 3.90
N VAL A 35 17.79 -15.33 4.69
CA VAL A 35 18.37 -13.99 4.65
C VAL A 35 19.34 -13.88 5.81
N ALA A 36 20.53 -13.32 5.59
CA ALA A 36 21.51 -13.12 6.67
C ALA A 36 20.94 -12.17 7.74
N ASP A 37 21.19 -12.44 9.03
CA ASP A 37 20.70 -11.58 10.13
C ASP A 37 21.06 -10.10 9.95
N SER A 38 22.22 -9.82 9.34
CA SER A 38 22.67 -8.47 9.02
C SER A 38 21.81 -7.72 8.01
N GLU A 39 21.01 -8.43 7.20
CA GLU A 39 20.11 -7.85 6.19
C GLU A 39 18.68 -7.71 6.73
N ILE A 40 18.38 -8.32 7.88
CA ILE A 40 17.07 -8.23 8.54
C ILE A 40 16.97 -6.87 9.24
N HIS A 41 16.27 -5.93 8.61
CA HIS A 41 16.06 -4.59 9.15
C HIS A 41 14.56 -4.26 9.23
N ALA A 42 14.05 -4.06 10.44
CA ALA A 42 12.68 -3.61 10.68
C ALA A 42 12.52 -2.08 10.55
N ASN A 43 13.62 -1.32 10.58
CA ASN A 43 13.58 0.14 10.58
C ASN A 43 12.72 0.74 9.44
N PRO A 44 12.80 0.27 8.17
CA PRO A 44 11.96 0.82 7.10
C PRO A 44 10.46 0.63 7.35
N VAL A 45 10.04 -0.55 7.81
CA VAL A 45 8.62 -0.85 8.06
C VAL A 45 8.12 -0.13 9.31
N GLU A 46 8.95 0.00 10.34
CA GLU A 46 8.63 0.73 11.56
C GLU A 46 8.48 2.23 11.30
N ALA A 47 9.40 2.82 10.52
CA ALA A 47 9.34 4.22 10.14
C ALA A 47 8.09 4.53 9.30
N PHE A 48 7.74 3.65 8.35
CA PHE A 48 6.52 3.78 7.57
C PHE A 48 5.27 3.69 8.45
N ASN A 49 5.20 2.69 9.33
CA ASN A 49 4.06 2.49 10.25
C ASN A 49 3.95 3.64 11.27
N ALA A 50 5.05 4.22 11.72
CA ALA A 50 5.05 5.41 12.56
C ALA A 50 4.47 6.62 11.81
N SER A 51 4.88 6.84 10.57
CA SER A 51 4.37 7.92 9.71
C SER A 51 2.86 7.78 9.44
N LEU A 52 2.38 6.56 9.16
CA LEU A 52 0.95 6.29 8.99
C LEU A 52 0.14 6.61 10.25
N ARG A 53 0.64 6.19 11.42
CA ARG A 53 -0.02 6.47 12.70
C ARG A 53 -0.04 7.96 13.02
N TRP A 54 1.01 8.69 12.68
CA TRP A 54 1.09 10.13 12.93
C TRP A 54 0.08 10.90 12.08
N ARG A 55 -0.01 10.57 10.79
CA ARG A 55 -0.99 11.17 9.86
C ARG A 55 -2.44 10.82 10.21
N ASN A 56 -2.67 9.63 10.77
CA ASN A 56 -3.98 9.18 11.24
C ASN A 56 -4.23 9.44 12.74
N ALA A 57 -3.46 10.33 13.39
CA ALA A 57 -3.59 10.60 14.81
C ALA A 57 -4.99 11.11 15.20
N ALA A 58 -5.71 11.75 14.28
CA ALA A 58 -7.09 12.17 14.47
C ALA A 58 -7.98 10.99 14.85
N PHE A 59 -7.88 9.85 14.16
CA PHE A 59 -8.66 8.65 14.42
C PHE A 59 -8.32 7.96 15.75
N ARG A 60 -7.15 8.25 16.36
CA ARG A 60 -6.73 7.70 17.66
C ARG A 60 -7.28 8.46 18.87
N ARG A 61 -7.61 9.76 18.73
CA ARG A 61 -7.99 10.63 19.87
C ARG A 61 -9.44 10.35 20.32
N LYS A 62 -9.73 10.40 21.63
CA LYS A 62 -11.09 10.17 22.16
C LYS A 62 -12.04 11.39 22.08
N THR A 63 -11.52 12.57 21.75
CA THR A 63 -12.24 13.86 21.88
C THR A 63 -13.23 14.20 20.77
N ASN A 64 -13.35 13.40 19.71
CA ASN A 64 -14.26 13.70 18.59
C ASN A 64 -14.87 12.38 18.07
N THR A 65 -15.78 11.80 18.86
CA THR A 65 -16.32 10.45 18.64
C THR A 65 -17.28 10.40 17.44
N TYR A 66 -18.00 11.47 17.16
CA TYR A 66 -19.09 11.50 16.17
C TYR A 66 -18.60 11.61 14.72
N ALA A 67 -17.36 12.04 14.49
CA ALA A 67 -16.80 12.22 13.15
C ALA A 67 -15.82 11.10 12.73
N LYS A 68 -15.75 10.00 13.47
CA LYS A 68 -14.77 8.93 13.26
C LYS A 68 -15.48 7.63 12.92
N SER A 69 -15.40 7.23 11.66
CA SER A 69 -15.86 5.93 11.22
C SER A 69 -14.67 5.02 10.87
N ARG A 70 -14.87 3.70 10.94
CA ARG A 70 -13.89 2.73 10.45
C ARG A 70 -13.68 2.89 8.95
N GLN A 71 -14.74 3.23 8.24
CA GLN A 71 -14.76 3.46 6.80
C GLN A 71 -13.84 4.63 6.41
N ASP A 72 -13.86 5.72 7.17
CA ASP A 72 -13.03 6.89 6.87
C ASP A 72 -11.56 6.67 7.23
N LEU A 73 -11.29 5.90 8.29
CA LEU A 73 -9.93 5.42 8.57
C LEU A 73 -9.41 4.55 7.42
N GLN A 74 -10.21 3.58 6.97
CA GLN A 74 -9.85 2.70 5.87
C GLN A 74 -9.59 3.50 4.58
N ARG A 75 -10.49 4.41 4.20
CA ARG A 75 -10.28 5.31 3.04
C ARG A 75 -8.96 6.06 3.11
N THR A 76 -8.63 6.59 4.29
CA THR A 76 -7.39 7.33 4.46
C THR A 76 -6.16 6.42 4.30
N LEU A 77 -6.21 5.20 4.84
CA LEU A 77 -5.17 4.19 4.65
C LEU A 77 -5.03 3.77 3.18
N ASP A 78 -6.15 3.57 2.49
CA ASP A 78 -6.19 3.18 1.08
C ASP A 78 -5.53 4.25 0.20
N ILE A 79 -5.82 5.53 0.44
CA ILE A 79 -5.19 6.64 -0.27
C ILE A 79 -3.67 6.64 -0.03
N TYR A 80 -3.22 6.47 1.22
CA TYR A 80 -1.79 6.42 1.50
C TYR A 80 -1.09 5.24 0.80
N TRP A 81 -1.75 4.08 0.77
CA TRP A 81 -1.25 2.89 0.09
C TRP A 81 -1.18 3.09 -1.42
N LEU A 82 -2.24 3.64 -2.03
CA LEU A 82 -2.28 3.94 -3.47
C LEU A 82 -1.19 4.94 -3.88
N VAL A 83 -1.08 6.06 -3.15
CA VAL A 83 -0.10 7.11 -3.48
C VAL A 83 1.32 6.60 -3.32
N HIS A 84 1.61 5.81 -2.28
CA HIS A 84 2.93 5.25 -2.06
C HIS A 84 3.34 4.27 -3.16
N ASN A 85 2.44 3.37 -3.54
CA ASN A 85 2.76 2.29 -4.47
C ASN A 85 2.72 2.70 -5.95
N PHE A 86 1.83 3.63 -6.33
CA PHE A 86 1.51 3.87 -7.75
C PHE A 86 1.82 5.28 -8.25
N VAL A 87 1.92 6.29 -7.38
CA VAL A 87 2.09 7.70 -7.81
C VAL A 87 3.46 8.25 -7.43
N ARG A 88 3.89 8.05 -6.18
CA ARG A 88 5.08 8.70 -5.66
C ARG A 88 6.33 7.88 -5.96
N ALA A 89 7.30 8.51 -6.63
CA ALA A 89 8.63 7.92 -6.77
C ALA A 89 9.27 7.69 -5.39
N HIS A 90 9.80 6.49 -5.17
CA HIS A 90 10.42 6.13 -3.91
C HIS A 90 11.80 6.79 -3.78
N PHE A 91 12.17 7.17 -2.55
CA PHE A 91 13.38 7.96 -2.31
C PHE A 91 14.66 7.22 -2.72
N THR A 92 14.73 5.91 -2.47
CA THR A 92 15.92 5.09 -2.77
C THR A 92 16.00 4.70 -4.24
N THR A 93 14.90 4.18 -4.82
CA THR A 93 14.91 3.61 -6.18
C THR A 93 14.68 4.68 -7.26
N LYS A 94 14.24 5.89 -6.87
CA LYS A 94 13.86 7.00 -7.77
C LYS A 94 12.75 6.68 -8.78
N VAL A 95 12.16 5.50 -8.67
CA VAL A 95 11.02 5.03 -9.45
C VAL A 95 9.86 4.71 -8.52
N VAL A 96 8.65 4.64 -9.08
CA VAL A 96 7.45 4.22 -8.35
C VAL A 96 7.60 2.75 -7.95
N PRO A 97 7.19 2.34 -6.72
CA PRO A 97 7.32 0.96 -6.27
C PRO A 97 6.68 -0.07 -7.22
N ALA A 98 5.47 0.19 -7.73
CA ALA A 98 4.80 -0.69 -8.68
C ALA A 98 5.59 -0.87 -9.99
N VAL A 99 6.30 0.17 -10.44
CA VAL A 99 7.17 0.10 -11.63
C VAL A 99 8.42 -0.73 -11.34
N LYS A 100 9.02 -0.58 -10.15
CA LYS A 100 10.18 -1.39 -9.75
C LYS A 100 9.85 -2.88 -9.66
N LEU A 101 8.61 -3.20 -9.27
CA LEU A 101 8.09 -4.57 -9.20
C LEU A 101 7.68 -5.12 -10.57
N GLY A 102 7.66 -4.30 -11.63
CA GLY A 102 7.21 -4.73 -12.97
C GLY A 102 5.70 -4.86 -13.12
N ILE A 103 4.91 -4.36 -12.16
CA ILE A 103 3.44 -4.37 -12.23
C ILE A 103 2.94 -3.33 -13.23
N LEU A 104 3.64 -2.18 -13.32
CA LEU A 104 3.34 -1.12 -14.27
C LEU A 104 4.60 -0.74 -15.06
N GLU A 105 4.42 -0.32 -16.30
CA GLU A 105 5.51 0.25 -17.10
C GLU A 105 5.86 1.68 -16.65
N VAL A 106 4.84 2.46 -16.27
CA VAL A 106 4.96 3.87 -15.87
C VAL A 106 4.08 4.14 -14.64
N GLY A 107 4.53 5.05 -13.77
CA GLY A 107 3.75 5.48 -12.60
C GLY A 107 2.46 6.21 -12.99
N LEU A 108 1.43 6.07 -12.16
CA LEU A 108 0.16 6.77 -12.35
C LEU A 108 0.29 8.26 -12.01
N SER A 109 -0.38 9.09 -12.79
CA SER A 109 -0.59 10.51 -12.45
C SER A 109 -1.75 10.68 -11.45
N TRP A 110 -1.77 11.81 -10.73
CA TRP A 110 -2.89 12.16 -9.85
C TRP A 110 -4.25 12.20 -10.56
N PHE A 111 -4.26 12.60 -11.83
CA PHE A 111 -5.49 12.63 -12.63
C PHE A 111 -6.00 11.21 -12.87
N GLN A 112 -5.14 10.29 -13.28
CA GLN A 112 -5.49 8.89 -13.49
C GLN A 112 -5.93 8.17 -12.21
N LEU A 113 -5.42 8.58 -11.05
CA LEU A 113 -5.82 7.97 -9.77
C LEU A 113 -7.23 8.42 -9.31
N LEU A 114 -7.64 9.63 -9.66
CA LEU A 114 -8.86 10.26 -9.16
C LEU A 114 -10.02 10.27 -10.18
N THR A 115 -9.83 9.68 -11.36
CA THR A 115 -10.82 9.62 -12.45
C THR A 115 -11.26 8.19 -12.67
#